data_AF-A0A0P6W5E7-F1
#
_entry.id   AF-A0A0P6W5E7-F1
#
_cell.length_a   1.000
_cell.length_b   1.000
_cell.length_c   1.000
_cell.angle_alpha   90.00
_cell.angle_beta   90.00
_cell.angle_gamma   90.00
#
_symmetry.space_group_name_H-M   'P 1'
#
loop_
_entity.id
_entity.type
_entity.pdbx_description
1 polymer ?
#
loop_
_entity_poly.entity_id
_entity_poly.type
_entity_poly.pdbx_seq_one_letter_code
_entity_poly.pdbx_strand_id
1 'polypeptide(L)'
;MKGTINPIKLNEIIEYEDLLPETFTGTSLKPGRIVQIVYWIKPGKSFITYDILDGKKKYVNIEDSPSPPSVQRREISYQTLFELNQPVDIEIAGVKRPSVVVSINIQWNDEGTEISYGVTDRTDTTYFGVREELLVKWNPAYAR
;
A
#
# COMPACT_ATOMS: atom_id res chain seq x y z
N MET A 1 -5.71 2.30 12.97
CA MET A 1 -5.64 3.64 12.33
C MET A 1 -6.71 3.77 11.24
N LYS A 2 -7.27 4.97 11.01
CA LYS A 2 -8.16 5.28 9.88
C LYS A 2 -7.57 6.44 9.07
N GLY A 3 -7.77 6.44 7.75
CA GLY A 3 -7.34 7.55 6.91
C GLY A 3 -7.95 7.50 5.52
N THR A 4 -7.70 8.55 4.75
CA THR A 4 -8.07 8.65 3.34
C THR A 4 -6.84 8.96 2.50
N ILE A 5 -6.86 8.50 1.26
CA ILE A 5 -5.90 8.85 0.21
C ILE A 5 -6.66 9.17 -1.07
N ASN A 6 -6.04 9.92 -1.97
CA ASN A 6 -6.61 10.26 -3.28
C ASN A 6 -5.79 9.63 -4.43
N PRO A 7 -5.86 8.30 -4.65
CA PRO A 7 -5.21 7.64 -5.76
C PRO A 7 -6.07 7.67 -7.04
N ILE A 8 -5.48 7.23 -8.15
CA ILE A 8 -6.21 6.92 -9.39
C ILE A 8 -7.03 5.65 -9.18
N LYS A 9 -8.16 5.50 -9.87
CA LYS A 9 -9.03 4.33 -9.76
C LYS A 9 -8.34 3.06 -10.28
N LEU A 10 -8.65 1.92 -9.67
CA LEU A 10 -8.32 0.61 -10.25
C LEU A 10 -9.08 0.39 -11.56
N ASN A 11 -8.45 -0.34 -12.47
CA ASN A 11 -8.90 -0.59 -13.84
C ASN A 11 -9.07 0.66 -14.69
N GLU A 12 -8.64 1.82 -14.22
CA GLU A 12 -8.51 2.99 -15.07
C GLU A 12 -7.45 2.68 -16.13
N ILE A 13 -7.79 2.92 -17.39
CA ILE A 13 -6.85 2.89 -18.50
C ILE A 13 -6.33 4.31 -18.64
N ILE A 14 -5.02 4.47 -18.47
CA ILE A 14 -4.30 5.71 -18.74
C ILE A 14 -3.80 5.63 -20.17
N GLU A 15 -4.31 6.46 -21.05
CA GLU A 15 -3.84 6.55 -22.42
C GLU A 15 -2.59 7.44 -22.51
N TYR A 16 -1.87 7.38 -23.64
CA TYR A 16 -0.68 8.20 -23.79
C TYR A 16 -1.03 9.69 -23.90
N GLU A 17 -2.16 9.98 -24.54
CA GLU A 17 -2.76 11.29 -24.70
C GLU A 17 -3.13 11.92 -23.35
N ASP A 18 -3.51 11.11 -22.36
CA ASP A 18 -3.75 11.58 -20.99
C ASP A 18 -2.51 12.15 -20.32
N LEU A 19 -1.32 11.68 -20.72
CA LEU A 19 -0.05 12.05 -20.10
C LEU A 19 0.60 13.31 -20.70
N LEU A 20 0.08 13.82 -21.83
CA LEU A 20 0.67 14.91 -22.60
C LEU A 20 -0.12 16.24 -22.67
N PRO A 21 -0.75 16.77 -21.60
CA PRO A 21 -1.17 18.17 -21.64
C PRO A 21 0.07 19.08 -21.81
N GLU A 22 0.06 19.99 -22.79
CA GLU A 22 1.18 20.91 -23.14
C GLU A 22 1.71 21.75 -21.95
N THR A 23 0.97 21.80 -20.84
CA THR A 23 1.27 22.52 -19.61
C THR A 23 1.81 21.65 -18.46
N PHE A 24 1.92 20.33 -18.61
CA PHE A 24 2.27 19.43 -17.50
C PHE A 24 3.68 18.83 -17.67
N THR A 25 4.64 19.29 -16.87
CA THR A 25 6.04 18.79 -16.87
C THR A 25 6.32 17.71 -15.82
N GLY A 26 5.29 17.16 -15.19
CA GLY A 26 5.41 16.00 -14.32
C GLY A 26 5.07 14.72 -15.09
N THR A 27 5.75 13.60 -14.85
CA THR A 27 5.16 12.27 -15.05
C THR A 27 6.12 11.18 -14.52
N SER A 28 5.72 10.49 -13.46
CA SER A 28 6.17 9.10 -13.20
C SER A 28 5.20 8.07 -13.81
N LEU A 29 3.93 8.46 -14.01
CA LEU A 29 2.85 7.60 -14.48
C LEU A 29 3.09 7.15 -15.91
N LYS A 30 2.93 5.84 -16.13
CA LYS A 30 3.03 5.20 -17.45
C LYS A 30 1.64 4.96 -18.00
N PRO A 31 1.48 4.99 -19.34
CA PRO A 31 0.22 4.57 -19.94
C PRO A 31 -0.01 3.07 -19.70
N GLY A 32 -1.28 2.68 -19.64
CA GLY A 32 -1.71 1.32 -19.35
C GLY A 32 -2.84 1.25 -18.33
N ARG A 33 -3.26 0.04 -17.98
CA ARG A 33 -4.31 -0.23 -17.00
C ARG A 33 -3.74 -0.34 -15.59
N ILE A 34 -4.24 0.45 -14.65
CA ILE A 34 -3.88 0.28 -13.24
C ILE A 34 -4.55 -0.99 -12.70
N VAL A 35 -3.75 -1.96 -12.24
CA VAL A 35 -4.25 -3.24 -11.71
C VAL A 35 -4.13 -3.37 -10.20
N GLN A 36 -3.30 -2.53 -9.58
CA GLN A 36 -3.08 -2.54 -8.14
C GLN A 36 -2.61 -1.17 -7.66
N ILE A 37 -3.09 -0.75 -6.50
CA ILE A 37 -2.65 0.45 -5.79
C ILE A 37 -2.12 -0.02 -4.45
N VAL A 38 -0.91 0.39 -4.06
CA VAL A 38 -0.33 0.07 -2.76
C VAL A 38 0.03 1.36 -2.04
N TYR A 39 -0.54 1.58 -0.86
CA TYR A 39 -0.16 2.68 0.02
C TYR A 39 0.79 2.17 1.10
N TRP A 40 1.99 2.73 1.10
CA TRP A 40 3.06 2.45 2.04
C TRP A 40 3.05 3.50 3.15
N ILE A 41 2.84 3.06 4.39
CA ILE A 41 2.87 3.90 5.58
C ILE A 41 4.10 3.50 6.40
N LYS A 42 5.08 4.41 6.56
CA LYS A 42 6.30 4.20 7.35
C LYS A 42 6.61 5.44 8.20
N PRO A 43 7.40 5.30 9.28
CA PRO A 43 7.90 6.44 10.04
C PRO A 43 8.62 7.45 9.14
N GLY A 44 8.17 8.70 9.16
CA GLY A 44 8.80 9.81 8.44
C GLY A 44 8.60 9.85 6.92
N LYS A 45 8.02 8.82 6.29
CA LYS A 45 7.70 8.82 4.86
C LYS A 45 6.56 7.86 4.54
N SER A 46 5.52 8.38 3.88
CA SER A 46 4.47 7.57 3.26
C SER A 46 4.37 7.89 1.78
N PHE A 47 4.05 6.90 0.96
CA PHE A 47 3.93 7.06 -0.48
C PHE A 47 2.97 6.03 -1.07
N ILE A 48 2.33 6.38 -2.18
CA ILE A 48 1.49 5.45 -2.95
C ILE A 48 2.35 4.91 -4.11
N THR A 49 2.14 3.66 -4.48
CA THR A 49 2.68 3.08 -5.69
C THR A 49 1.58 2.45 -6.52
N TYR A 50 1.75 2.48 -7.84
CA TYR A 50 0.83 1.86 -8.79
C TYR A 50 1.52 0.73 -9.53
N ASP A 51 0.79 -0.37 -9.73
CA ASP A 51 1.14 -1.36 -10.72
C ASP A 51 0.31 -1.15 -11.98
N ILE A 52 1.00 -0.93 -13.10
CA ILE A 52 0.39 -0.60 -14.38
C ILE A 52 0.66 -1.74 -15.37
N LEU A 53 -0.41 -2.27 -15.95
CA LEU A 53 -0.38 -3.29 -16.99
C LEU A 53 -0.53 -2.65 -18.37
N ASP A 54 0.48 -2.79 -19.21
CA ASP A 54 0.50 -2.32 -20.60
C ASP A 54 0.71 -3.52 -21.54
N GLY A 55 -0.36 -3.95 -22.19
CA GLY A 55 -0.38 -5.18 -22.98
C GLY A 55 0.05 -6.40 -22.15
N LYS A 56 1.25 -6.93 -22.43
CA LYS A 56 1.85 -8.07 -21.71
C LYS A 56 2.91 -7.65 -20.68
N LYS A 57 3.24 -6.36 -20.56
CA LYS A 57 4.25 -5.84 -19.64
C LYS A 57 3.57 -5.29 -18.38
N LYS A 58 4.10 -5.63 -17.21
CA LYS A 58 3.67 -5.06 -15.92
C LYS A 58 4.79 -4.14 -15.41
N TYR A 59 4.46 -2.89 -15.14
CA TYR A 59 5.31 -1.96 -14.40
C TYR A 59 4.90 -2.03 -12.93
N VAL A 60 5.88 -2.19 -12.04
CA VAL A 60 5.67 -2.28 -10.60
C VAL A 60 6.40 -1.11 -9.95
N ASN A 61 5.76 -0.45 -8.98
CA ASN A 61 6.33 0.66 -8.20
C ASN A 61 6.49 1.99 -8.93
N ILE A 62 5.45 2.46 -9.60
CA ILE A 62 5.40 3.87 -10.01
C ILE A 62 5.00 4.69 -8.78
N GLU A 63 5.94 5.47 -8.23
CA GLU A 63 5.69 6.35 -7.07
C GLU A 63 4.58 7.36 -7.34
N ASP A 64 3.84 7.72 -6.29
CA ASP A 64 2.78 8.72 -6.32
C ASP A 64 3.29 10.01 -6.95
N SER A 65 2.79 10.29 -8.14
CA SER A 65 3.05 11.53 -8.84
C SER A 65 1.74 12.24 -9.13
N PRO A 66 1.77 13.58 -9.19
CA PRO A 66 0.60 14.33 -9.61
C PRO A 66 0.07 13.73 -10.93
N SER A 67 -1.23 13.44 -10.95
CA SER A 67 -1.87 12.92 -12.15
C SER A 67 -2.14 14.09 -13.11
N PRO A 68 -2.09 13.86 -14.43
CA PRO A 68 -2.56 14.85 -15.39
C PRO A 68 -4.02 15.25 -15.12
N PRO A 69 -4.47 16.44 -15.56
CA PRO A 69 -5.84 16.92 -15.33
C PRO A 69 -6.95 16.02 -15.92
N SER A 70 -6.67 15.25 -16.97
CA SER A 70 -7.64 14.31 -17.56
C SER A 70 -7.87 13.07 -16.70
N VAL A 71 -6.90 12.71 -15.84
CA VAL A 71 -6.97 11.53 -14.98
C VAL A 71 -7.61 11.89 -13.64
N GLN A 72 -8.78 11.30 -13.38
CA GLN A 72 -9.52 11.56 -12.15
C GLN A 72 -9.03 10.69 -10.99
N ARG A 73 -8.57 11.36 -9.93
CA ARG A 73 -8.30 10.71 -8.63
C ARG A 73 -9.59 10.59 -7.83
N ARG A 74 -9.72 9.51 -7.06
CA ARG A 74 -10.86 9.27 -6.17
C ARG A 74 -10.39 9.12 -4.75
N GLU A 75 -11.21 9.56 -3.82
CA GLU A 75 -10.94 9.33 -2.41
C GLU A 75 -11.19 7.86 -2.06
N ILE A 76 -10.18 7.20 -1.50
CA ILE A 76 -10.26 5.85 -0.96
C ILE A 76 -10.00 5.92 0.54
N SER A 77 -10.96 5.43 1.32
CA SER A 77 -10.82 5.28 2.76
C SER A 77 -10.18 3.93 3.12
N TYR A 78 -9.37 3.92 4.17
CA TYR A 78 -8.84 2.70 4.77
C TYR A 78 -9.00 2.68 6.28
N GLN A 79 -9.01 1.47 6.82
CA GLN A 79 -8.97 1.21 8.25
C GLN A 79 -8.03 0.04 8.50
N THR A 80 -7.15 0.20 9.49
CA THR A 80 -6.19 -0.81 9.96
C THR A 80 -6.50 -1.14 11.41
N LEU A 81 -6.32 -2.40 11.80
CA LEU A 81 -6.46 -2.82 13.20
C LEU A 81 -5.24 -2.43 14.05
N PHE A 82 -4.05 -2.45 13.46
CA PHE A 82 -2.81 -2.10 14.14
C PHE A 82 -2.27 -0.74 13.67
N GLU A 83 -1.48 -0.10 14.52
CA GLU A 83 -0.89 1.22 14.30
C GLU A 83 0.64 1.15 14.24
N LEU A 84 1.26 2.15 13.62
CA LEU A 84 2.72 2.28 13.66
C LEU A 84 3.20 2.43 15.10
N ASN A 85 4.36 1.85 15.38
CA ASN A 85 4.98 1.77 16.70
C ASN A 85 4.16 0.98 17.74
N GLN A 86 3.07 0.31 17.35
CA GLN A 86 2.31 -0.54 18.25
C GLN A 86 3.13 -1.79 18.61
N PRO A 87 3.27 -2.11 19.92
CA PRO A 87 3.88 -3.37 20.34
C PRO A 87 2.95 -4.55 20.00
N VAL A 88 3.54 -5.60 19.43
CA VAL A 88 2.84 -6.83 19.02
C VAL A 88 3.75 -8.04 19.25
N ASP A 89 3.16 -9.20 19.44
CA ASP A 89 3.86 -10.47 19.39
C ASP A 89 3.72 -11.10 18.00
N ILE A 90 4.79 -11.73 17.53
CA ILE A 90 4.78 -12.59 16.34
C ILE A 90 5.21 -13.99 16.70
N GLU A 91 4.76 -15.00 15.95
CA GLU A 91 5.17 -16.39 16.16
C GLU A 91 5.99 -16.88 14.96
N ILE A 92 7.22 -17.30 15.23
CA ILE A 92 8.13 -17.83 14.21
C ILE A 92 8.61 -19.19 14.67
N ALA A 93 8.34 -20.21 13.86
CA ALA A 93 8.66 -21.61 14.18
C ALA A 93 8.15 -22.04 15.58
N GLY A 94 6.94 -21.61 15.96
CA GLY A 94 6.33 -21.93 17.26
C GLY A 94 6.81 -21.07 18.44
N VAL A 95 7.72 -20.12 18.21
CA VAL A 95 8.27 -19.25 19.26
C VAL A 95 7.66 -17.86 19.15
N LYS A 96 7.02 -17.40 20.24
CA LYS A 96 6.52 -16.03 20.37
C LYS A 96 7.67 -15.05 20.59
N ARG A 97 7.66 -13.95 19.86
CA ARG A 97 8.68 -12.89 19.91
C ARG A 97 8.00 -11.52 20.04
N PRO A 98 8.39 -10.72 21.04
CA PRO A 98 7.97 -9.32 21.12
C PRO A 98 8.56 -8.51 19.97
N SER A 99 7.70 -7.74 19.31
CA SER A 99 7.99 -6.97 18.10
C SER A 99 7.23 -5.64 18.11
N VAL A 100 7.50 -4.80 17.12
CA VAL A 100 6.84 -3.51 16.93
C VAL A 100 6.45 -3.35 15.46
N VAL A 101 5.25 -2.81 15.20
CA VAL A 101 4.82 -2.47 13.84
C VAL A 101 5.60 -1.27 13.32
N VAL A 102 6.36 -1.45 12.24
CA VAL A 102 7.20 -0.40 11.62
C VAL A 102 6.73 0.03 10.23
N SER A 103 5.86 -0.75 9.60
CA SER A 103 5.20 -0.33 8.36
C SER A 103 3.82 -0.92 8.21
N ILE A 104 2.94 -0.24 7.49
CA ILE A 104 1.64 -0.75 7.09
C ILE A 104 1.51 -0.59 5.58
N ASN A 105 1.11 -1.66 4.91
CA ASN A 105 0.89 -1.70 3.48
C ASN A 105 -0.59 -1.99 3.24
N ILE A 106 -1.23 -1.10 2.48
CA ILE A 106 -2.64 -1.24 2.12
C ILE A 106 -2.70 -1.39 0.62
N GLN A 107 -3.17 -2.54 0.18
CA GLN A 107 -3.24 -2.91 -1.22
C GLN A 107 -4.69 -2.96 -1.66
N TRP A 108 -5.01 -2.27 -2.74
CA TRP A 108 -6.28 -2.39 -3.44
C TRP A 108 -6.04 -3.03 -4.80
N ASN A 109 -6.83 -4.03 -5.15
CA ASN A 109 -6.88 -4.66 -6.46
C ASN A 109 -8.34 -5.06 -6.79
N ASP A 110 -8.52 -5.75 -7.90
CA ASP A 110 -9.85 -6.23 -8.35
C ASP A 110 -10.49 -7.22 -7.38
N GLU A 111 -9.69 -7.92 -6.57
CA GLU A 111 -10.12 -8.93 -5.62
C GLU A 111 -10.53 -8.33 -4.26
N GLY A 112 -10.15 -7.07 -4.01
CA GLY A 112 -10.54 -6.33 -2.81
C GLY A 112 -9.40 -5.51 -2.21
N THR A 113 -9.44 -5.40 -0.87
CA THR A 113 -8.41 -4.69 -0.08
C THR A 113 -7.66 -5.68 0.79
N GLU A 114 -6.34 -5.71 0.70
CA GLU A 114 -5.46 -6.51 1.56
C GLU A 114 -4.60 -5.58 2.42
N ILE A 115 -4.54 -5.86 3.72
CA ILE A 115 -3.70 -5.11 4.68
C ILE A 115 -2.61 -6.04 5.17
N SER A 116 -1.37 -5.59 5.04
CA SER A 116 -0.21 -6.29 5.59
C SER A 116 0.70 -5.34 6.35
N TYR A 117 1.52 -5.92 7.21
CA TYR A 117 2.34 -5.19 8.16
C TYR A 117 3.81 -5.56 8.00
N GLY A 118 4.67 -4.58 8.26
CA GLY A 118 6.07 -4.79 8.57
C GLY A 118 6.26 -4.72 10.08
N VAL A 119 6.87 -5.75 10.65
CA VAL A 119 7.07 -5.88 12.09
C VAL A 119 8.54 -6.18 12.39
N THR A 120 9.14 -5.41 13.28
CA THR A 120 10.54 -5.56 13.66
C THR A 120 10.63 -6.19 15.04
N ASP A 121 11.39 -7.27 15.17
CA ASP A 121 11.64 -7.92 16.45
C ASP A 121 12.85 -7.29 17.18
N ARG A 122 13.13 -7.74 18.40
CA ARG A 122 14.26 -7.23 19.19
C ARG A 122 15.65 -7.53 18.61
N THR A 123 15.73 -8.38 17.57
CA THR A 123 16.98 -8.67 16.87
C THR A 123 17.21 -7.73 15.68
N ASP A 124 16.39 -6.69 15.54
CA ASP A 124 16.38 -5.76 14.41
C ASP A 124 16.02 -6.43 13.07
N THR A 125 15.43 -7.64 13.14
CA THR A 125 14.92 -8.33 11.95
C THR A 125 13.52 -7.83 11.65
N THR A 126 13.31 -7.29 10.45
CA THR A 126 11.99 -6.84 9.99
C THR A 126 11.32 -7.89 9.10
N TYR A 127 10.15 -8.34 9.51
CA TYR A 127 9.28 -9.25 8.75
C TYR A 127 8.23 -8.44 8.01
N PHE A 128 8.28 -8.46 6.68
CA PHE A 128 7.32 -7.77 5.82
C PHE A 128 6.23 -8.73 5.33
N GLY A 129 5.06 -8.20 4.98
CA GLY A 129 3.95 -8.99 4.43
C GLY A 129 3.20 -9.79 5.49
N VAL A 130 3.34 -9.44 6.78
CA VAL A 130 2.60 -10.11 7.86
C VAL A 130 1.14 -9.70 7.75
N ARG A 131 0.26 -10.67 7.46
CA ARG A 131 -1.17 -10.42 7.28
C ARG A 131 -1.86 -10.00 8.57
N GLU A 132 -2.87 -9.18 8.43
CA GLU A 132 -3.68 -8.70 9.56
C GLU A 132 -4.27 -9.87 10.36
N GLU A 133 -4.81 -10.91 9.71
CA GLU A 133 -5.39 -12.06 10.42
C GLU A 133 -4.39 -12.82 11.30
N LEU A 134 -3.11 -12.87 10.89
CA LEU A 134 -2.06 -13.54 11.66
C LEU A 134 -1.68 -12.71 12.89
N LEU A 135 -1.56 -11.40 12.73
CA LEU A 135 -1.28 -10.50 13.85
C LEU A 135 -2.41 -10.52 14.88
N VAL A 136 -3.67 -10.57 14.44
CA VAL A 136 -4.83 -10.75 15.33
C VAL A 136 -4.74 -12.09 16.07
N LYS A 137 -4.42 -13.18 15.37
CA LYS A 137 -4.27 -14.51 15.97
C LYS A 137 -3.21 -14.54 17.07
N TRP A 138 -2.07 -13.88 16.86
CA TRP A 138 -0.99 -13.81 17.85
C TRP A 138 -1.29 -12.84 18.99
N ASN A 139 -2.08 -11.81 18.71
CA ASN A 139 -2.43 -10.74 19.64
C ASN A 139 -3.94 -10.59 19.79
N PRO A 140 -4.63 -11.59 20.36
CA PRO A 140 -6.09 -11.61 20.42
C PRO A 140 -6.68 -10.46 21.24
N ALA A 141 -5.90 -9.83 22.12
CA ALA A 141 -6.32 -8.64 22.85
C ALA A 141 -6.65 -7.43 21.95
N TYR A 142 -6.18 -7.43 20.70
CA TYR A 142 -6.47 -6.39 19.71
C TYR A 142 -7.53 -6.82 18.68
N ALA A 143 -8.09 -8.03 18.80
CA ALA A 143 -9.27 -8.43 18.05
C ALA A 143 -10.46 -7.60 18.56
N ARG A 144 -10.94 -6.65 17.76
CA ARG A 144 -12.19 -5.92 18.03
C ARG A 144 -13.37 -6.65 17.42
#